data_AF-A0A355SY81-F1
#
_entry.id   AF-A0A355SY81-F1
#
_cell.length_a   1.000
_cell.length_b   1.000
_cell.length_c   1.000
_cell.angle_alpha   90.00
_cell.angle_beta   90.00
_cell.angle_gamma   90.00
#
_symmetry.space_group_name_H-M   'P 1'
#
loop_
_entity.id
_entity.type
_entity.pdbx_description
1 polymer ?
#
loop_
_entity_poly.entity_id
_entity_poly.type
_entity_poly.pdbx_seq_one_letter_code
_entity_poly.pdbx_strand_id
1 'polypeptide(L)'
;MKILAAFDKFKDSMTAQAACEAASAGVHLALGQNASITQAPLTDGGEGFCTILTHAANGYVESHEVCGPLGADLKAPLGWVNGSALPAAVRALFDPRHGKIAIIEMAAAAGLEQVAPERRHPKYCTTYGVGELIRIAVAEGADAILLGIGGSATSDLGLGALEALGLRLVDSNNKRIERIIPSRWPEVAQLSGDIAVPLPPIYIACDVDNPLLGPRGAAAVYGPQKGLPADEVEAFDDAAADLAAKLCQHFNQPQNLHELPGSGAAGGIGFGLKVACNAEFIAGFELVTAWLDLDAKIAAADLILTGEGKIDSSSLSGKGPVALVTA
;
A
#
# COMPACT_ATOMS: atom_id res chain seq x y z
N MET A 1 16.99 -31.91 7.70
CA MET A 1 16.95 -30.56 8.32
C MET A 1 15.89 -29.75 7.58
N LYS A 2 14.98 -29.12 8.31
CA LYS A 2 13.94 -28.24 7.78
C LYS A 2 14.39 -26.80 7.88
N ILE A 3 14.40 -26.08 6.77
CA ILE A 3 14.87 -24.70 6.70
C ILE A 3 13.73 -23.82 6.20
N LEU A 4 13.51 -22.68 6.86
CA LEU A 4 12.60 -21.64 6.38
C LEU A 4 13.44 -20.51 5.77
N ALA A 5 13.18 -20.16 4.51
CA ALA A 5 13.68 -18.96 3.89
C ALA A 5 12.56 -17.91 3.88
N ALA A 6 12.71 -16.87 4.70
CA ALA A 6 11.72 -15.81 4.86
C ALA A 6 12.42 -14.45 4.80
N PHE A 7 12.53 -13.90 3.59
CA PHE A 7 13.24 -12.65 3.33
C PHE A 7 12.26 -11.55 2.96
N ASP A 8 12.54 -10.31 3.37
CA ASP A 8 11.94 -9.12 2.75
C ASP A 8 12.78 -8.73 1.52
N LYS A 9 12.28 -7.78 0.72
CA LYS A 9 12.99 -7.23 -0.42
C LYS A 9 14.32 -6.63 -0.03
N PHE A 10 15.25 -6.70 -0.97
CA PHE A 10 16.51 -5.99 -0.92
C PHE A 10 16.33 -4.76 -1.80
N LYS A 11 15.92 -3.66 -1.17
CA LYS A 11 15.58 -2.39 -1.83
C LYS A 11 16.61 -2.04 -2.90
N ASP A 12 16.11 -1.68 -4.09
CA ASP A 12 16.92 -1.35 -5.28
C ASP A 12 17.82 -2.51 -5.80
N SER A 13 17.56 -3.77 -5.42
CA SER A 13 18.40 -4.91 -5.79
C SER A 13 17.64 -6.18 -6.16
N MET A 14 16.92 -6.81 -5.24
CA MET A 14 16.21 -8.08 -5.48
C MET A 14 14.88 -8.15 -4.72
N THR A 15 13.91 -8.81 -5.33
CA THR A 15 12.60 -9.06 -4.72
C THR A 15 12.72 -10.07 -3.57
N ALA A 16 11.75 -10.05 -2.65
CA ALA A 16 11.66 -11.06 -1.57
C ALA A 16 11.63 -12.50 -2.12
N GLN A 17 10.93 -12.71 -3.24
CA GLN A 17 10.87 -14.00 -3.93
C GLN A 17 12.26 -14.42 -4.44
N ALA A 18 12.98 -13.52 -5.11
CA ALA A 18 14.33 -13.81 -5.62
C ALA A 18 15.31 -14.11 -4.48
N ALA A 19 15.21 -13.42 -3.34
CA ALA A 19 16.02 -13.71 -2.15
C ALA A 19 15.74 -15.12 -1.59
N CYS A 20 14.46 -15.51 -1.48
CA CYS A 20 14.06 -16.85 -1.06
C CYS A 20 14.55 -17.94 -2.02
N GLU A 21 14.52 -17.69 -3.33
CA GLU A 21 15.04 -18.59 -4.36
C GLU A 21 16.56 -18.74 -4.28
N ALA A 22 17.29 -17.64 -4.10
CA ALA A 22 18.74 -17.65 -3.92
C ALA A 22 19.14 -18.45 -2.67
N ALA A 23 18.43 -18.26 -1.55
CA ALA A 23 18.64 -19.04 -0.33
C ALA A 23 18.36 -20.53 -0.56
N SER A 24 17.31 -20.85 -1.31
CA SER A 24 16.97 -22.25 -1.66
C SER A 24 18.06 -22.91 -2.51
N ALA A 25 18.58 -22.20 -3.51
CA ALA A 25 19.70 -22.68 -4.32
C ALA A 25 20.96 -22.92 -3.48
N GLY A 26 21.29 -21.98 -2.57
CA GLY A 26 22.43 -22.11 -1.66
C GLY A 26 22.32 -23.29 -0.69
N VAL A 27 21.14 -23.50 -0.12
CA VAL A 27 20.85 -24.65 0.76
C VAL A 27 21.03 -25.97 0.02
N HIS A 28 20.46 -26.11 -1.18
CA HIS A 28 20.61 -27.33 -1.96
C HIS A 28 22.06 -27.59 -2.37
N LEU A 29 22.82 -26.54 -2.68
CA LEU A 29 24.24 -26.65 -3.00
C LEU A 29 25.08 -27.13 -1.80
N ALA A 30 24.82 -26.59 -0.62
CA ALA A 30 25.62 -26.87 0.57
C ALA A 30 25.24 -28.19 1.27
N LEU A 31 23.95 -28.53 1.31
CA LEU A 31 23.41 -29.62 2.12
C LEU A 31 22.80 -30.78 1.31
N GLY A 32 22.65 -30.62 -0.01
CA GLY A 32 22.05 -31.62 -0.88
C GLY A 32 20.58 -31.92 -0.54
N GLN A 33 20.13 -33.13 -0.88
CA GLN A 33 18.72 -33.56 -0.72
C GLN A 33 18.30 -33.87 0.72
N ASN A 34 19.23 -33.84 1.68
CA ASN A 34 18.95 -34.13 3.09
C ASN A 34 18.35 -32.92 3.83
N ALA A 35 18.32 -31.75 3.18
CA ALA A 35 17.65 -30.55 3.64
C ALA A 35 16.38 -30.29 2.82
N SER A 36 15.31 -29.90 3.52
CA SER A 36 14.07 -29.42 2.89
C SER A 36 13.93 -27.94 3.20
N ILE A 37 13.75 -27.10 2.18
CA ILE A 37 13.55 -25.67 2.34
C ILE A 37 12.12 -25.25 1.98
N THR A 38 11.51 -24.45 2.85
CA THR A 38 10.22 -23.80 2.62
C THR A 38 10.46 -22.30 2.42
N GLN A 39 9.83 -21.71 1.40
CA GLN A 39 9.92 -20.28 1.12
C GLN A 39 8.70 -19.55 1.70
N ALA A 40 8.95 -18.37 2.27
CA ALA A 40 7.94 -17.43 2.74
C ALA A 40 8.41 -15.99 2.48
N PRO A 41 8.38 -15.52 1.22
CA PRO A 41 8.74 -14.14 0.92
C PRO A 41 7.87 -13.18 1.72
N LEU A 42 8.50 -12.22 2.41
CA LEU A 42 7.84 -11.24 3.27
C LEU A 42 7.49 -9.97 2.48
N THR A 43 6.57 -9.18 3.03
CA THR A 43 6.19 -7.86 2.50
C THR A 43 5.68 -6.99 3.65
N ASP A 44 5.89 -5.68 3.52
CA ASP A 44 5.46 -4.63 4.47
C ASP A 44 4.26 -3.83 3.96
N GLY A 45 3.50 -4.38 2.99
CA GLY A 45 2.44 -3.65 2.29
C GLY A 45 2.93 -2.87 1.06
N GLY A 46 4.24 -2.87 0.78
CA GLY A 46 4.84 -2.26 -0.40
C GLY A 46 5.09 -3.25 -1.53
N GLU A 47 6.27 -3.15 -2.16
CA GLU A 47 6.67 -3.99 -3.30
C GLU A 47 6.44 -5.49 -3.03
N GLY A 48 5.75 -6.14 -3.97
CA GLY A 48 5.48 -7.58 -3.95
C GLY A 48 4.24 -7.97 -3.14
N PHE A 49 3.59 -7.04 -2.43
CA PHE A 49 2.39 -7.32 -1.64
C PHE A 49 1.30 -8.03 -2.46
N CYS A 50 1.03 -7.54 -3.68
CA CYS A 50 -0.01 -8.12 -4.53
C CYS A 50 0.34 -9.55 -4.95
N THR A 51 1.55 -9.78 -5.46
CA THR A 51 1.95 -11.07 -6.01
C THR A 51 2.18 -12.11 -4.92
N ILE A 52 2.82 -11.75 -3.80
CA ILE A 52 3.12 -12.64 -2.69
C ILE A 52 1.83 -13.18 -2.06
N LEU A 53 0.91 -12.30 -1.67
CA LEU A 53 -0.33 -12.72 -1.01
C LEU A 53 -1.24 -13.51 -1.95
N THR A 54 -1.29 -13.12 -3.22
CA THR A 54 -2.09 -13.82 -4.23
C THR A 54 -1.59 -15.25 -4.44
N HIS A 55 -0.28 -15.44 -4.65
CA HIS A 55 0.28 -16.77 -4.85
C HIS A 55 0.20 -17.63 -3.58
N ALA A 56 0.43 -17.06 -2.40
CA ALA A 56 0.30 -17.78 -1.13
C ALA A 56 -1.12 -18.35 -0.90
N ALA A 57 -2.14 -17.68 -1.43
CA ALA A 57 -3.52 -18.13 -1.37
C ALA A 57 -3.97 -18.97 -2.58
N ASN A 58 -3.03 -19.39 -3.45
CA ASN A 58 -3.32 -20.08 -4.72
C ASN A 58 -4.29 -19.30 -5.63
N GLY A 59 -4.22 -17.97 -5.58
CA GLY A 59 -4.94 -17.06 -6.46
C GLY A 59 -4.28 -16.90 -7.83
N TYR A 60 -4.74 -15.90 -8.58
CA TYR A 60 -4.17 -15.54 -9.88
C TYR A 60 -3.98 -14.02 -9.98
N VAL A 61 -2.97 -13.60 -10.73
CA VAL A 61 -2.63 -12.19 -10.95
C VAL A 61 -2.91 -11.81 -12.40
N GLU A 62 -3.57 -10.68 -12.59
CA GLU A 62 -3.78 -10.06 -13.90
C GLU A 62 -2.97 -8.78 -14.01
N SER A 63 -2.63 -8.38 -15.24
CA SER A 63 -1.93 -7.12 -15.50
C SER A 63 -2.86 -6.17 -16.23
N HIS A 64 -3.00 -4.96 -15.68
CA HIS A 64 -3.85 -3.90 -16.20
C HIS A 64 -3.01 -2.66 -16.52
N GLU A 65 -3.38 -1.95 -17.60
CA GLU A 65 -2.78 -0.66 -17.94
C GLU A 65 -3.51 0.43 -17.15
N VAL A 66 -2.76 1.18 -16.34
CA VAL A 66 -3.27 2.24 -15.46
C VAL A 66 -2.33 3.43 -15.45
N CYS A 67 -2.86 4.58 -15.04
CA CYS A 67 -2.13 5.84 -14.90
C CYS A 67 -1.07 5.75 -13.80
N GLY A 68 0.20 5.90 -14.17
CA GLY A 68 1.31 5.96 -13.23
C GLY A 68 1.36 7.27 -12.43
N PRO A 69 2.29 7.39 -11.46
CA PRO A 69 2.33 8.53 -10.54
C PRO A 69 2.53 9.87 -11.25
N LEU A 70 3.25 9.89 -12.38
CA LEU A 70 3.48 11.12 -13.17
C LEU A 70 2.48 11.29 -14.32
N GLY A 71 1.46 10.44 -14.41
CA GLY A 71 0.36 10.53 -15.39
C GLY A 71 0.62 9.82 -16.71
N ALA A 72 1.75 9.13 -16.85
CA ALA A 72 1.99 8.24 -17.98
C ALA A 72 1.52 6.83 -17.61
N ASP A 73 0.92 6.13 -18.57
CA ASP A 73 0.40 4.78 -18.35
C ASP A 73 1.52 3.77 -18.10
N LEU A 74 1.21 2.78 -17.26
CA LEU A 74 2.07 1.66 -16.92
C LEU A 74 1.25 0.40 -16.70
N LYS A 75 1.93 -0.74 -16.61
CA LYS A 75 1.31 -2.01 -16.24
C LYS A 75 1.39 -2.23 -14.74
N ALA A 76 0.24 -2.42 -14.09
CA ALA A 76 0.14 -2.77 -12.68
C ALA A 76 -0.55 -4.13 -12.51
N PRO A 77 -0.15 -4.94 -11.51
CA PRO A 77 -0.79 -6.20 -11.18
C PRO A 77 -2.04 -5.98 -10.33
N LEU A 78 -3.08 -6.78 -10.58
CA LEU A 78 -4.26 -6.96 -9.74
C LEU A 78 -4.36 -8.42 -9.35
N GLY A 79 -4.33 -8.70 -8.05
CA GLY A 79 -4.38 -10.05 -7.51
C GLY A 79 -5.80 -10.47 -7.18
N TRP A 80 -6.11 -11.74 -7.40
CA TRP A 80 -7.43 -12.31 -7.12
C TRP A 80 -7.31 -13.56 -6.28
N VAL A 81 -7.99 -13.58 -5.14
CA VAL A 81 -8.02 -14.73 -4.23
C VAL A 81 -9.44 -15.07 -3.82
N ASN A 82 -9.69 -16.34 -3.51
CA ASN A 82 -10.96 -16.77 -2.94
C ASN A 82 -10.90 -16.66 -1.42
N GLY A 83 -11.73 -15.80 -0.83
CA GLY A 83 -11.81 -15.59 0.62
C GLY A 83 -12.15 -16.85 1.41
N SER A 84 -12.83 -17.84 0.83
CA SER A 84 -13.09 -19.12 1.49
C SER A 84 -11.85 -20.01 1.60
N ALA A 85 -10.83 -19.77 0.76
CA ALA A 85 -9.57 -20.51 0.78
C ALA A 85 -8.54 -19.90 1.75
N LEU A 86 -8.82 -18.72 2.31
CA LEU A 86 -7.91 -18.06 3.25
C LEU A 86 -7.88 -18.74 4.63
N PRO A 87 -6.72 -18.76 5.30
CA PRO A 87 -6.61 -19.27 6.67
C PRO A 87 -7.64 -18.63 7.62
N ALA A 88 -8.07 -19.38 8.64
CA ALA A 88 -9.03 -18.87 9.62
C ALA A 88 -8.50 -17.61 10.35
N ALA A 89 -7.19 -17.56 10.62
CA ALA A 89 -6.55 -16.39 11.23
C ALA A 89 -6.69 -15.14 10.36
N VAL A 90 -6.50 -15.26 9.04
CA VAL A 90 -6.68 -14.14 8.11
C VAL A 90 -8.14 -13.65 8.09
N ARG A 91 -9.09 -14.59 8.02
CA ARG A 91 -10.53 -14.27 8.03
C ARG A 91 -11.03 -13.65 9.34
N ALA A 92 -10.24 -13.71 10.41
CA ALA A 92 -10.54 -13.02 11.66
C ALA A 92 -10.05 -11.56 11.67
N LEU A 93 -9.08 -11.21 10.83
CA LEU A 93 -8.50 -9.86 10.74
C LEU A 93 -9.32 -8.91 9.88
N PHE A 94 -10.06 -9.43 8.89
CA PHE A 94 -11.02 -8.69 8.10
C PHE A 94 -12.13 -9.63 7.63
N ASP A 95 -13.33 -9.10 7.37
CA ASP A 95 -14.47 -9.89 6.89
C ASP A 95 -14.53 -9.84 5.35
N PRO A 96 -13.98 -10.84 4.62
CA PRO A 96 -14.05 -10.87 3.16
C PRO A 96 -15.41 -11.35 2.62
N ARG A 97 -16.44 -11.53 3.46
CA ARG A 97 -17.76 -12.08 3.07
C ARG A 97 -17.67 -13.39 2.25
N HIS A 98 -16.70 -14.25 2.57
CA HIS A 98 -16.43 -15.53 1.89
C HIS A 98 -16.29 -15.47 0.35
N GLY A 99 -16.00 -14.29 -0.22
CA GLY A 99 -16.12 -14.03 -1.65
C GLY A 99 -14.81 -13.82 -2.40
N LYS A 100 -14.89 -13.23 -3.60
CA LYS A 100 -13.76 -12.87 -4.45
C LYS A 100 -13.06 -11.63 -3.87
N ILE A 101 -11.81 -11.77 -3.43
CA ILE A 101 -11.05 -10.65 -2.86
C ILE A 101 -10.03 -10.16 -3.89
N ALA A 102 -10.01 -8.85 -4.11
CA ALA A 102 -8.99 -8.19 -4.91
C ALA A 102 -7.81 -7.77 -4.01
N ILE A 103 -6.59 -8.06 -4.43
CA ILE A 103 -5.35 -7.63 -3.77
C ILE A 103 -4.73 -6.54 -4.63
N ILE A 104 -4.61 -5.34 -4.09
CA ILE A 104 -4.05 -4.17 -4.77
C ILE A 104 -2.78 -3.74 -4.04
N GLU A 105 -1.74 -3.45 -4.81
CA GLU A 105 -0.49 -2.88 -4.32
C GLU A 105 -0.33 -1.48 -4.89
N MET A 106 -0.39 -0.47 -4.03
CA MET A 106 -0.23 0.92 -4.42
C MET A 106 1.11 1.18 -5.11
N ALA A 107 2.20 0.58 -4.63
CA ALA A 107 3.54 0.78 -5.20
C ALA A 107 3.60 0.43 -6.70
N ALA A 108 2.74 -0.49 -7.15
CA ALA A 108 2.71 -0.90 -8.53
C ALA A 108 1.91 0.05 -9.46
N ALA A 109 1.17 1.02 -8.92
CA ALA A 109 0.49 2.06 -9.71
C ALA A 109 0.95 3.50 -9.39
N ALA A 110 1.44 3.72 -8.18
CA ALA A 110 1.80 5.03 -7.64
C ALA A 110 3.08 4.97 -6.78
N GLY A 111 3.99 4.05 -7.10
CA GLY A 111 5.19 3.78 -6.31
C GLY A 111 6.40 4.67 -6.62
N LEU A 112 7.27 4.79 -5.62
CA LEU A 112 8.50 5.59 -5.68
C LEU A 112 9.51 5.06 -6.71
N GLU A 113 9.53 3.75 -6.96
CA GLU A 113 10.39 3.10 -7.96
C GLU A 113 10.02 3.47 -9.40
N GLN A 114 8.78 3.90 -9.62
CA GLN A 114 8.29 4.33 -10.93
C GLN A 114 8.69 5.77 -11.26
N VAL A 115 9.30 6.47 -10.30
CA VAL A 115 9.72 7.86 -10.42
C VAL A 115 11.24 7.93 -10.28
N ALA A 116 11.90 8.23 -11.41
CA ALA A 116 13.33 8.47 -11.44
C ALA A 116 13.74 9.53 -10.40
N PRO A 117 14.86 9.37 -9.68
CA PRO A 117 15.25 10.24 -8.57
C PRO A 117 15.17 11.74 -8.86
N GLU A 118 15.60 12.16 -10.05
CA GLU A 118 15.61 13.55 -10.51
C GLU A 118 14.21 14.13 -10.81
N ARG A 119 13.19 13.27 -10.89
CA ARG A 119 11.78 13.64 -11.11
C ARG A 119 10.94 13.50 -9.83
N ARG A 120 11.52 13.05 -8.73
CA ARG A 120 10.81 12.83 -7.46
C ARG A 120 10.39 14.16 -6.86
N HIS A 121 9.08 14.38 -6.83
CA HIS A 121 8.47 15.41 -6.01
C HIS A 121 6.97 15.10 -5.84
N PRO A 122 6.45 14.98 -4.61
CA PRO A 122 5.07 14.56 -4.40
C PRO A 122 4.03 15.51 -5.00
N LYS A 123 4.36 16.79 -5.25
CA LYS A 123 3.45 17.78 -5.82
C LYS A 123 3.02 17.50 -7.26
N TYR A 124 3.76 16.64 -7.96
CA TYR A 124 3.46 16.23 -9.33
C TYR A 124 2.93 14.80 -9.43
N CYS A 125 2.82 14.10 -8.30
CA CYS A 125 2.44 12.71 -8.25
C CYS A 125 0.93 12.55 -7.97
N THR A 126 0.30 11.52 -8.55
CA THR A 126 -1.12 11.19 -8.36
C THR A 126 -1.32 9.71 -7.99
N THR A 127 -2.37 9.43 -7.23
CA THR A 127 -2.86 8.08 -6.92
C THR A 127 -3.92 7.58 -7.91
N TYR A 128 -4.14 8.27 -9.02
CA TYR A 128 -5.21 7.96 -9.99
C TYR A 128 -5.23 6.49 -10.43
N GLY A 129 -4.07 5.90 -10.79
CA GLY A 129 -3.99 4.50 -11.19
C GLY A 129 -4.41 3.50 -10.10
N VAL A 130 -4.27 3.86 -8.81
CA VAL A 130 -4.80 3.03 -7.71
C VAL A 130 -6.32 3.02 -7.74
N GLY A 131 -6.95 4.17 -7.97
CA GLY A 131 -8.39 4.26 -8.14
C GLY A 131 -8.90 3.53 -9.39
N GLU A 132 -8.09 3.48 -10.46
CA GLU A 132 -8.39 2.66 -11.64
C GLU A 132 -8.38 1.16 -11.32
N LEU A 133 -7.39 0.66 -10.56
CA LEU A 133 -7.36 -0.72 -10.09
C LEU A 133 -8.57 -1.04 -9.19
N ILE A 134 -8.95 -0.13 -8.29
CA ILE A 134 -10.16 -0.28 -7.46
C ILE A 134 -11.40 -0.40 -8.36
N ARG A 135 -11.52 0.46 -9.38
CA ARG A 135 -12.66 0.44 -10.31
C ARG A 135 -12.72 -0.86 -11.11
N ILE A 136 -11.57 -1.37 -11.55
CA ILE A 136 -11.47 -2.68 -12.24
C ILE A 136 -11.93 -3.78 -11.28
N ALA A 137 -11.43 -3.79 -10.04
CA ALA A 137 -11.83 -4.76 -9.04
C ALA A 137 -13.35 -4.77 -8.78
N VAL A 138 -13.97 -3.58 -8.68
CA VAL A 138 -15.43 -3.43 -8.56
C VAL A 138 -16.15 -3.98 -9.80
N ALA A 139 -15.71 -3.60 -10.99
CA ALA A 139 -16.34 -4.04 -12.24
C ALA A 139 -16.27 -5.56 -12.42
N GLU A 140 -15.23 -6.18 -11.88
CA GLU A 140 -15.03 -7.63 -11.89
C GLU A 140 -15.63 -8.36 -10.67
N GLY A 141 -16.44 -7.67 -9.87
CA GLY A 141 -17.22 -8.27 -8.79
C GLY A 141 -16.41 -8.64 -7.55
N ALA A 142 -15.43 -7.82 -7.16
CA ALA A 142 -14.77 -7.98 -5.87
C ALA A 142 -15.77 -7.83 -4.72
N ASP A 143 -15.77 -8.78 -3.80
CA ASP A 143 -16.55 -8.75 -2.56
C ASP A 143 -15.85 -7.96 -1.45
N ALA A 144 -14.53 -7.86 -1.53
CA ALA A 144 -13.65 -7.05 -0.68
C ALA A 144 -12.37 -6.67 -1.44
N ILE A 145 -11.75 -5.55 -1.05
CA ILE A 145 -10.46 -5.11 -1.56
C ILE A 145 -9.47 -5.05 -0.40
N LEU A 146 -8.32 -5.70 -0.57
CA LEU A 146 -7.17 -5.57 0.33
C LEU A 146 -6.09 -4.73 -0.37
N LEU A 147 -5.77 -3.59 0.21
CA LEU A 147 -4.85 -2.59 -0.35
C LEU A 147 -3.58 -2.48 0.50
N GLY A 148 -2.45 -2.84 -0.09
CA GLY A 148 -1.12 -2.51 0.42
C GLY A 148 -0.72 -1.11 -0.03
N ILE A 149 -0.32 -0.25 0.91
CA ILE A 149 -0.01 1.18 0.65
C ILE A 149 1.48 1.52 0.81
N GLY A 150 2.35 0.55 1.04
CA GLY A 150 3.80 0.78 1.16
C GLY A 150 4.42 1.33 -0.14
N GLY A 151 5.57 1.99 -0.04
CA GLY A 151 6.38 2.34 -1.21
C GLY A 151 5.86 3.47 -2.12
N SER A 152 4.91 4.30 -1.67
CA SER A 152 4.31 5.39 -2.48
C SER A 152 5.29 6.48 -2.95
N ALA A 153 5.07 7.04 -4.14
CA ALA A 153 5.66 8.31 -4.61
C ALA A 153 4.82 9.55 -4.24
N THR A 154 3.56 9.34 -3.88
CA THR A 154 2.51 10.39 -3.83
C THR A 154 2.37 11.04 -2.46
N SER A 155 1.80 12.23 -2.43
CA SER A 155 1.24 12.84 -1.20
C SER A 155 0.03 13.69 -1.55
N ASP A 156 -0.97 13.05 -2.16
CA ASP A 156 -2.14 13.69 -2.75
C ASP A 156 -3.44 13.44 -1.96
N LEU A 157 -3.34 12.95 -0.71
CA LEU A 157 -4.47 12.61 0.15
C LEU A 157 -5.38 11.50 -0.41
N GLY A 158 -4.92 10.76 -1.42
CA GLY A 158 -5.75 9.82 -2.17
C GLY A 158 -6.74 10.49 -3.13
N LEU A 159 -6.67 11.81 -3.33
CA LEU A 159 -7.60 12.52 -4.19
C LEU A 159 -7.53 12.05 -5.65
N GLY A 160 -6.36 11.62 -6.14
CA GLY A 160 -6.25 10.99 -7.45
C GLY A 160 -7.05 9.70 -7.54
N ALA A 161 -6.93 8.81 -6.54
CA ALA A 161 -7.72 7.59 -6.48
C ALA A 161 -9.23 7.90 -6.41
N LEU A 162 -9.63 8.88 -5.60
CA LEU A 162 -11.03 9.32 -5.51
C LEU A 162 -11.53 9.94 -6.82
N GLU A 163 -10.67 10.64 -7.57
CA GLU A 163 -10.99 11.16 -8.91
C GLU A 163 -11.39 10.04 -9.86
N ALA A 164 -10.60 8.96 -9.92
CA ALA A 164 -10.90 7.80 -10.75
C ALA A 164 -12.20 7.08 -10.33
N LEU A 165 -12.63 7.26 -9.07
CA LEU A 165 -13.87 6.72 -8.52
C LEU A 165 -15.09 7.66 -8.68
N GLY A 166 -14.89 8.90 -9.12
CA GLY A 166 -15.98 9.83 -9.46
C GLY A 166 -15.91 11.20 -8.79
N LEU A 167 -15.02 11.41 -7.82
CA LEU A 167 -14.81 12.71 -7.19
C LEU A 167 -14.32 13.73 -8.22
N ARG A 168 -14.76 14.98 -8.10
CA ARG A 168 -14.35 16.09 -8.97
C ARG A 168 -14.00 17.30 -8.11
N LEU A 169 -13.01 18.06 -8.54
CA LEU A 169 -12.64 19.32 -7.90
C LEU A 169 -12.88 20.46 -8.91
N VAL A 170 -13.36 21.61 -8.43
CA VAL A 170 -13.66 22.79 -9.23
C VAL A 170 -12.96 24.03 -8.70
N ASP A 171 -12.63 24.95 -9.60
CA ASP A 171 -12.09 26.27 -9.28
C ASP A 171 -13.17 27.28 -8.89
N SER A 172 -12.76 28.53 -8.61
CA SER A 172 -13.67 29.62 -8.23
C SER A 172 -14.66 30.04 -9.33
N ASN A 173 -14.43 29.63 -10.58
CA ASN A 173 -15.33 29.83 -11.71
C ASN A 173 -16.20 28.60 -11.98
N ASN A 174 -16.21 27.62 -11.06
CA ASN A 174 -16.91 26.34 -11.20
C ASN A 174 -16.41 25.51 -12.40
N LYS A 175 -15.17 25.75 -12.86
CA LYS A 175 -14.54 24.96 -13.90
C LYS A 175 -13.85 23.75 -13.26
N ARG A 176 -14.03 22.58 -13.86
CA ARG A 176 -13.36 21.34 -13.43
C ARG A 176 -11.83 21.51 -13.52
N ILE A 177 -11.15 21.12 -12.45
CA ILE A 177 -9.70 20.94 -12.42
C ILE A 177 -9.41 19.56 -12.99
N GLU A 178 -8.65 19.53 -14.09
CA GLU A 178 -8.19 18.28 -14.70
C GLU A 178 -6.97 17.77 -13.95
N ARG A 179 -6.98 16.46 -13.62
CA ARG A 179 -5.91 15.76 -12.93
C ARG A 179 -5.60 16.35 -11.55
N ILE A 180 -6.18 15.74 -10.52
CA ILE A 180 -6.03 16.21 -9.15
C ILE A 180 -4.66 15.80 -8.60
N ILE A 181 -3.74 16.77 -8.55
CA ILE A 181 -2.39 16.66 -8.00
C ILE A 181 -2.09 17.83 -7.06
N PRO A 182 -1.14 17.70 -6.12
CA PRO A 182 -0.94 18.74 -5.11
C PRO A 182 -0.53 20.11 -5.67
N SER A 183 0.19 20.17 -6.79
CA SER A 183 0.54 21.46 -7.43
C SER A 183 -0.67 22.25 -7.92
N ARG A 184 -1.85 21.62 -8.06
CA ARG A 184 -3.12 22.23 -8.45
C ARG A 184 -4.01 22.60 -7.26
N TRP A 185 -3.65 22.20 -6.04
CA TRP A 185 -4.46 22.47 -4.84
C TRP A 185 -4.80 23.96 -4.62
N PRO A 186 -3.91 24.92 -4.90
CA PRO A 186 -4.25 26.35 -4.78
C PRO A 186 -5.40 26.81 -5.69
N GLU A 187 -5.69 26.07 -6.76
CA GLU A 187 -6.79 26.37 -7.68
C GLU A 187 -8.15 25.86 -7.16
N VAL A 188 -8.16 24.98 -6.15
CA VAL A 188 -9.35 24.27 -5.68
C VAL A 188 -10.22 25.16 -4.79
N ALA A 189 -11.37 25.56 -5.31
CA ALA A 189 -12.39 26.25 -4.53
C ALA A 189 -13.29 25.26 -3.79
N GLN A 190 -13.73 24.19 -4.47
CA GLN A 190 -14.73 23.28 -3.94
C GLN A 190 -14.60 21.86 -4.50
N LEU A 191 -15.01 20.86 -3.70
CA LEU A 191 -15.21 19.48 -4.14
C LEU A 191 -16.64 19.29 -4.65
N SER A 192 -16.79 18.45 -5.66
CA SER A 192 -18.05 18.15 -6.33
C SER A 192 -18.10 16.70 -6.78
N GLY A 193 -19.30 16.21 -7.09
CA GLY A 193 -19.50 14.80 -7.44
C GLY A 193 -19.43 13.88 -6.22
N ASP A 194 -19.67 12.61 -6.46
CA ASP A 194 -19.71 11.55 -5.46
C ASP A 194 -18.93 10.34 -5.98
N ILE A 195 -18.68 9.39 -5.09
CA ILE A 195 -18.17 8.08 -5.49
C ILE A 195 -19.22 7.39 -6.35
N ALA A 196 -18.91 7.24 -7.64
CA ALA A 196 -19.86 6.84 -8.68
C ALA A 196 -19.96 5.32 -8.86
N VAL A 197 -19.36 4.54 -7.96
CA VAL A 197 -19.32 3.07 -8.00
C VAL A 197 -19.68 2.47 -6.65
N PRO A 198 -20.44 1.35 -6.60
CA PRO A 198 -20.75 0.67 -5.35
C PRO A 198 -19.51 -0.08 -4.86
N LEU A 199 -18.72 0.56 -3.99
CA LEU A 199 -17.50 -0.03 -3.48
C LEU A 199 -17.79 -1.18 -2.50
N PRO A 200 -17.09 -2.33 -2.62
CA PRO A 200 -17.01 -3.27 -1.53
C PRO A 200 -16.18 -2.69 -0.37
N PRO A 201 -16.18 -3.34 0.82
CA PRO A 201 -15.25 -2.98 1.89
C PRO A 201 -13.80 -2.93 1.39
N ILE A 202 -13.08 -1.87 1.78
CA ILE A 202 -11.67 -1.66 1.46
C ILE A 202 -10.89 -1.76 2.77
N TYR A 203 -9.98 -2.72 2.84
CA TYR A 203 -9.08 -2.93 3.95
C TYR A 203 -7.67 -2.49 3.56
N ILE A 204 -7.02 -1.72 4.41
CA ILE A 204 -5.72 -1.09 4.16
C ILE A 204 -4.71 -1.69 5.13
N ALA A 205 -3.72 -2.41 4.59
CA ALA A 205 -2.61 -2.93 5.37
C ALA A 205 -1.66 -1.77 5.71
N CYS A 206 -1.57 -1.42 7.00
CA CYS A 206 -0.79 -0.28 7.47
C CYS A 206 -0.11 -0.55 8.83
N ASP A 207 1.21 -0.44 8.87
CA ASP A 207 2.04 -0.68 10.07
C ASP A 207 2.68 0.60 10.62
N VAL A 208 2.11 1.77 10.33
CA VAL A 208 2.61 3.06 10.83
C VAL A 208 1.48 3.83 11.50
N ASP A 209 1.81 4.58 12.54
CA ASP A 209 0.86 5.37 13.33
C ASP A 209 0.84 6.85 12.94
N ASN A 210 1.69 7.27 12.00
CA ASN A 210 1.83 8.65 11.59
C ASN A 210 0.47 9.27 11.19
N PRO A 211 0.07 10.41 11.81
CA PRO A 211 -1.13 11.14 11.41
C PRO A 211 -0.91 11.79 10.04
N LEU A 212 -1.97 12.37 9.48
CA LEU A 212 -1.88 13.02 8.17
C LEU A 212 -0.96 14.25 8.18
N LEU A 213 -1.10 15.08 9.20
CA LEU A 213 -0.55 16.45 9.26
C LEU A 213 0.43 16.63 10.42
N GLY A 214 1.19 17.72 10.39
CA GLY A 214 2.05 18.19 11.47
C GLY A 214 3.43 17.55 11.51
N PRO A 215 4.18 17.69 12.62
CA PRO A 215 5.59 17.28 12.69
C PRO A 215 5.84 15.77 12.56
N ARG A 216 4.82 14.95 12.86
CA ARG A 216 4.82 13.49 12.61
C ARG A 216 4.00 13.10 11.38
N GLY A 217 3.54 14.10 10.61
CA GLY A 217 2.66 13.98 9.47
C GLY A 217 3.32 13.44 8.21
N ALA A 218 2.52 13.25 7.17
CA ALA A 218 2.96 12.66 5.91
C ALA A 218 4.06 13.48 5.24
N ALA A 219 3.92 14.81 5.18
CA ALA A 219 4.89 15.70 4.55
C ALA A 219 6.22 15.71 5.31
N ALA A 220 6.18 15.84 6.63
CA ALA A 220 7.38 15.92 7.47
C ALA A 220 8.18 14.60 7.50
N VAL A 221 7.49 13.46 7.63
CA VAL A 221 8.15 12.16 7.84
C VAL A 221 8.50 11.47 6.52
N TYR A 222 7.61 11.51 5.53
CA TYR A 222 7.78 10.78 4.27
C TYR A 222 8.04 11.68 3.06
N GLY A 223 7.87 12.99 3.17
CA GLY A 223 8.18 13.94 2.10
C GLY A 223 9.64 13.89 1.63
N PRO A 224 10.64 13.89 2.53
CA PRO A 224 12.05 13.93 2.12
C PRO A 224 12.46 12.79 1.18
N GLN A 225 12.05 11.55 1.48
CA GLN A 225 12.34 10.39 0.61
C GLN A 225 11.61 10.45 -0.74
N LYS A 226 10.50 11.21 -0.83
CA LYS A 226 9.73 11.48 -2.05
C LYS A 226 10.25 12.71 -2.82
N GLY A 227 11.33 13.35 -2.35
CA GLY A 227 11.93 14.52 -2.97
C GLY A 227 11.28 15.86 -2.59
N LEU A 228 10.52 15.93 -1.48
CA LEU A 228 10.02 17.20 -0.95
C LEU A 228 11.17 17.95 -0.21
N PRO A 229 11.55 19.16 -0.65
CA PRO A 229 12.55 19.97 0.04
C PRO A 229 12.09 20.37 1.45
N ALA A 230 13.03 20.48 2.39
CA ALA A 230 12.73 20.79 3.79
C ALA A 230 12.02 22.14 3.98
N ASP A 231 12.33 23.12 3.14
CA ASP A 231 11.71 24.45 3.10
C ASP A 231 10.31 24.47 2.45
N GLU A 232 9.91 23.40 1.74
CA GLU A 232 8.56 23.25 1.19
C GLU A 232 7.62 22.48 2.15
N VAL A 233 8.12 21.83 3.20
CA VAL A 233 7.34 20.91 4.05
C VAL A 233 6.14 21.60 4.70
N GLU A 234 6.34 22.76 5.33
CA GLU A 234 5.29 23.50 6.04
C GLU A 234 4.17 23.93 5.09
N ALA A 235 4.53 24.57 3.97
CA ALA A 235 3.56 24.99 2.96
C ALA A 235 2.79 23.82 2.33
N PHE A 236 3.46 22.66 2.17
CA PHE A 236 2.81 21.45 1.65
C PHE A 236 1.83 20.86 2.67
N ASP A 237 2.18 20.87 3.96
CA ASP A 237 1.32 20.42 5.06
C ASP A 237 0.09 21.33 5.22
N ASP A 238 0.26 22.64 5.13
CA ASP A 238 -0.84 23.62 5.16
C ASP A 238 -1.83 23.41 4.01
N ALA A 239 -1.32 23.19 2.79
CA ALA A 239 -2.15 22.91 1.63
C ALA A 239 -2.89 21.56 1.76
N ALA A 240 -2.23 20.56 2.35
CA ALA A 240 -2.86 19.28 2.68
C ALA A 240 -3.97 19.45 3.73
N ALA A 241 -3.76 20.32 4.73
CA ALA A 241 -4.75 20.59 5.78
C ALA A 241 -6.04 21.22 5.22
N ASP A 242 -5.91 22.22 4.34
CA ASP A 242 -7.06 22.85 3.67
C ASP A 242 -7.86 21.83 2.84
N LEU A 243 -7.18 21.01 2.02
CA LEU A 243 -7.84 20.00 1.20
C LEU A 243 -8.45 18.87 2.04
N ALA A 244 -7.79 18.46 3.13
CA ALA A 244 -8.33 17.47 4.07
C ALA A 244 -9.62 17.97 4.74
N ALA A 245 -9.66 19.25 5.15
CA ALA A 245 -10.85 19.86 5.73
C ALA A 245 -12.00 19.92 4.72
N LYS A 246 -11.72 20.32 3.47
CA LYS A 246 -12.71 20.34 2.38
C LYS A 246 -13.24 18.93 2.06
N LEU A 247 -12.37 17.91 2.08
CA LEU A 247 -12.77 16.52 1.85
C LEU A 247 -13.69 15.99 2.95
N CYS A 248 -13.34 16.23 4.22
CA CYS A 248 -14.19 15.85 5.35
C CYS A 248 -15.55 16.56 5.29
N GLN A 249 -15.58 17.85 4.97
CA GLN A 249 -16.81 18.62 4.81
C GLN A 249 -17.69 18.05 3.69
N HIS A 250 -17.10 17.74 2.53
CA HIS A 250 -17.82 17.21 1.37
C HIS A 250 -18.54 15.90 1.68
N PHE A 251 -17.87 14.97 2.36
CA PHE A 251 -18.42 13.67 2.74
C PHE A 251 -19.13 13.66 4.10
N ASN A 252 -19.33 14.83 4.72
CA ASN A 252 -19.94 14.99 6.04
C ASN A 252 -19.29 14.08 7.12
N GLN A 253 -17.96 14.05 7.12
CA GLN A 253 -17.13 13.30 8.07
C GLN A 253 -16.46 14.24 9.07
N PRO A 254 -16.11 13.75 10.28
CA PRO A 254 -15.46 14.58 11.27
C PRO A 254 -14.01 14.89 10.85
N GLN A 255 -13.56 16.12 11.09
CA GLN A 255 -12.24 16.55 10.65
C GLN A 255 -11.10 15.77 11.32
N ASN A 256 -11.28 15.29 12.56
CA ASN A 256 -10.25 14.56 13.32
C ASN A 256 -9.86 13.20 12.69
N LEU A 257 -10.46 12.78 11.57
CA LEU A 257 -9.98 11.62 10.80
C LEU A 257 -8.52 11.80 10.31
N HIS A 258 -8.04 13.04 10.17
CA HIS A 258 -6.63 13.33 9.86
C HIS A 258 -5.67 13.00 11.01
N GLU A 259 -6.18 12.78 12.23
CA GLU A 259 -5.41 12.40 13.42
C GLU A 259 -5.39 10.87 13.62
N LEU A 260 -6.18 10.11 12.85
CA LEU A 260 -6.23 8.66 12.98
C LEU A 260 -4.83 8.07 12.78
N PRO A 261 -4.42 7.10 13.62
CA PRO A 261 -3.15 6.39 13.41
C PRO A 261 -3.09 5.81 12.00
N GLY A 262 -2.02 6.12 11.27
CA GLY A 262 -1.80 5.67 9.89
C GLY A 262 -2.50 6.51 8.82
N SER A 263 -3.25 7.55 9.18
CA SER A 263 -3.89 8.45 8.21
C SER A 263 -2.89 9.16 7.29
N GLY A 264 -1.65 9.38 7.72
CA GLY A 264 -0.58 9.94 6.90
C GLY A 264 0.24 8.93 6.11
N ALA A 265 -0.03 7.63 6.31
CA ALA A 265 0.64 6.58 5.55
C ALA A 265 0.45 6.81 4.05
N ALA A 266 1.52 6.57 3.30
CA ALA A 266 1.51 6.69 1.85
C ALA A 266 1.01 8.04 1.30
N GLY A 267 1.23 9.12 2.05
CA GLY A 267 0.85 10.46 1.59
C GLY A 267 -0.65 10.76 1.70
N GLY A 268 -1.35 10.03 2.58
CA GLY A 268 -2.74 10.33 2.92
C GLY A 268 -3.79 9.54 2.14
N ILE A 269 -3.40 8.55 1.32
CA ILE A 269 -4.40 7.74 0.59
C ILE A 269 -5.37 7.02 1.53
N GLY A 270 -4.86 6.51 2.66
CA GLY A 270 -5.70 5.87 3.69
C GLY A 270 -6.71 6.85 4.31
N PHE A 271 -6.29 8.09 4.56
CA PHE A 271 -7.20 9.16 4.97
C PHE A 271 -8.30 9.42 3.94
N GLY A 272 -7.94 9.61 2.66
CA GLY A 272 -8.91 9.90 1.61
C GLY A 272 -9.95 8.78 1.44
N LEU A 273 -9.50 7.53 1.39
CA LEU A 273 -10.38 6.36 1.30
C LEU A 273 -11.20 6.16 2.59
N LYS A 274 -10.67 6.52 3.77
CA LYS A 274 -11.44 6.50 5.02
C LYS A 274 -12.59 7.48 4.98
N VAL A 275 -12.33 8.73 4.57
CA VAL A 275 -13.31 9.79 4.52
C VAL A 275 -14.40 9.50 3.48
N ALA A 276 -14.01 9.12 2.26
CA ALA A 276 -14.95 8.99 1.15
C ALA A 276 -15.64 7.62 1.10
N CYS A 277 -14.98 6.55 1.55
CA CYS A 277 -15.40 5.17 1.31
C CYS A 277 -15.48 4.32 2.59
N ASN A 278 -15.22 4.92 3.77
CA ASN A 278 -15.11 4.22 5.05
C ASN A 278 -14.15 3.01 5.00
N ALA A 279 -13.01 3.16 4.33
CA ALA A 279 -11.96 2.14 4.37
C ALA A 279 -11.51 1.83 5.81
N GLU A 280 -10.97 0.64 6.05
CA GLU A 280 -10.55 0.19 7.38
C GLU A 280 -9.07 -0.13 7.39
N PHE A 281 -8.36 0.37 8.41
CA PHE A 281 -6.95 0.03 8.62
C PHE A 281 -6.87 -1.30 9.36
N ILE A 282 -5.99 -2.19 8.88
CA ILE A 282 -5.64 -3.45 9.54
C ILE A 282 -4.12 -3.54 9.67
N ALA A 283 -3.64 -4.22 10.71
CA ALA A 283 -2.22 -4.40 10.96
C ALA A 283 -1.62 -5.24 9.81
N GLY A 284 -0.69 -4.65 9.07
CA GLY A 284 -0.09 -5.24 7.88
C GLY A 284 0.80 -6.44 8.22
N PHE A 285 1.64 -6.31 9.25
CA PHE A 285 2.51 -7.42 9.67
C PHE A 285 1.72 -8.62 10.20
N GLU A 286 0.71 -8.39 11.06
CA GLU A 286 -0.15 -9.46 11.56
C GLU A 286 -0.90 -10.16 10.42
N LEU A 287 -1.40 -9.36 9.46
CA LEU A 287 -2.03 -9.87 8.24
C LEU A 287 -1.09 -10.77 7.45
N VAL A 288 0.12 -10.30 7.13
CA VAL A 288 1.10 -11.07 6.34
C VAL A 288 1.52 -12.35 7.08
N THR A 289 1.71 -12.27 8.40
CA THR A 289 2.06 -13.41 9.26
C THR A 289 0.98 -14.50 9.21
N ALA A 290 -0.28 -14.10 9.41
CA ALA A 290 -1.43 -15.00 9.32
C ALA A 290 -1.62 -15.55 7.90
N TRP A 291 -1.39 -14.72 6.88
CA TRP A 291 -1.59 -15.09 5.47
C TRP A 291 -0.58 -16.09 4.96
N LEU A 292 0.67 -15.96 5.39
CA LEU A 292 1.76 -16.84 5.01
C LEU A 292 1.92 -18.04 5.94
N ASP A 293 1.07 -18.18 6.97
CA ASP A 293 1.15 -19.21 8.01
C ASP A 293 2.56 -19.27 8.63
N LEU A 294 3.12 -18.10 8.93
CA LEU A 294 4.51 -17.98 9.38
C LEU A 294 4.73 -18.70 10.70
N ASP A 295 3.81 -18.61 11.66
CA ASP A 295 3.95 -19.26 12.98
C ASP A 295 4.16 -20.77 12.85
N ALA A 296 3.36 -21.43 12.00
CA ALA A 296 3.48 -22.87 11.76
C ALA A 296 4.79 -23.21 11.02
N LYS A 297 5.20 -22.37 10.06
CA LYS A 297 6.46 -22.55 9.32
C LYS A 297 7.69 -22.36 10.21
N ILE A 298 7.65 -21.37 11.11
CA ILE A 298 8.68 -21.11 12.12
C ILE A 298 8.79 -22.31 13.06
N ALA A 299 7.66 -22.73 13.64
CA ALA A 299 7.63 -23.87 14.57
C ALA A 299 8.11 -25.19 13.95
N ALA A 300 7.95 -25.35 12.63
CA ALA A 300 8.39 -26.52 11.89
C ALA A 300 9.86 -26.47 11.45
N ALA A 301 10.54 -25.31 11.52
CA ALA A 301 11.89 -25.12 11.01
C ALA A 301 12.97 -25.42 12.07
N ASP A 302 14.05 -26.08 11.65
CA ASP A 302 15.27 -26.24 12.45
C ASP A 302 16.20 -25.00 12.33
N LEU A 303 16.07 -24.25 11.23
CA LEU A 303 16.86 -23.07 10.89
C LEU A 303 16.02 -22.09 10.07
N ILE A 304 16.12 -20.79 10.39
CA ILE A 304 15.49 -19.72 9.64
C ILE A 304 16.57 -18.89 8.96
N LEU A 305 16.43 -18.67 7.66
CA LEU A 305 17.21 -17.75 6.85
C LEU A 305 16.32 -16.53 6.55
N THR A 306 16.77 -15.35 6.96
CA THR A 306 16.03 -14.10 6.78
C THR A 306 17.00 -12.95 6.52
N GLY A 307 16.46 -11.82 6.10
CA GLY A 307 17.21 -10.62 5.78
C GLY A 307 16.40 -9.64 4.93
N GLU A 308 16.94 -8.45 4.78
CA GLU A 308 16.42 -7.37 3.96
C GLU A 308 17.60 -6.54 3.42
N GLY A 309 17.34 -5.64 2.48
CA GLY A 309 18.41 -4.86 1.83
C GLY A 309 19.23 -3.98 2.78
N LYS A 310 18.62 -3.53 3.87
CA LYS A 310 19.29 -2.77 4.92
C LYS A 310 18.55 -2.93 6.24
N ILE A 311 19.23 -3.50 7.23
CA ILE A 311 18.74 -3.53 8.61
C ILE A 311 19.07 -2.18 9.25
N ASP A 312 18.05 -1.39 9.57
CA ASP A 312 18.22 -0.11 10.28
C ASP A 312 17.20 0.08 11.42
N SER A 313 17.10 1.29 11.98
CA SER A 313 16.21 1.58 13.10
C SER A 313 14.74 1.32 12.79
N SER A 314 14.34 1.40 11.50
CA SER A 314 12.97 1.07 11.10
C SER A 314 12.73 -0.45 11.15
N SER A 315 13.70 -1.25 10.74
CA SER A 315 13.66 -2.72 10.88
C SER A 315 13.55 -3.14 12.35
N LEU A 316 14.37 -2.52 13.22
CA LEU A 316 14.39 -2.79 14.65
C LEU A 316 13.10 -2.41 15.39
N SER A 317 12.20 -1.66 14.75
CA SER A 317 10.88 -1.32 15.29
C SER A 317 9.85 -2.45 15.17
N GLY A 318 10.29 -3.66 14.81
CA GLY A 318 9.44 -4.85 14.75
C GLY A 318 8.80 -5.08 13.39
N LYS A 319 9.55 -4.90 12.30
CA LYS A 319 9.09 -5.17 10.93
C LYS A 319 9.95 -6.23 10.25
N GLY A 320 9.36 -6.90 9.25
CA GLY A 320 10.06 -7.81 8.34
C GLY A 320 10.91 -8.87 9.06
N PRO A 321 12.21 -9.01 8.75
CA PRO A 321 13.10 -10.00 9.37
C PRO A 321 13.20 -9.92 10.90
N VAL A 322 13.15 -8.72 11.50
CA VAL A 322 13.30 -8.56 12.96
C VAL A 322 12.05 -9.06 13.68
N ALA A 323 10.86 -8.78 13.12
CA ALA A 323 9.61 -9.29 13.65
C ALA A 323 9.57 -10.82 13.62
N LEU A 324 10.07 -11.43 12.53
CA LEU A 324 10.14 -12.87 12.37
C LEU A 324 10.98 -13.56 13.47
N VAL A 325 12.07 -12.94 13.93
CA VAL A 325 12.95 -13.53 14.96
C VAL A 325 12.53 -13.18 16.39
N THR A 326 11.54 -12.30 16.57
CA THR A 326 11.02 -11.88 17.89
C THR A 326 9.64 -12.46 18.20
N ALA A 327 8.96 -13.03 17.21
CA ALA A 327 7.76 -13.84 17.35
C ALA A 327 8.03 -15.20 18.01
#